data_AF-A0A368E9H0-F1
#
_entry.id   AF-A0A368E9H0-F1
#
_cell.length_a   1.000
_cell.length_b   1.000
_cell.length_c   1.000
_cell.angle_alpha   90.00
_cell.angle_beta   90.00
_cell.angle_gamma   90.00
#
_symmetry.space_group_name_H-M   'P 1'
#
loop_
_entity.id
_entity.type
_entity.pdbx_description
1 polymer ?
#
loop_
_entity_poly.entity_id
_entity_poly.type
_entity_poly.pdbx_seq_one_letter_code
_entity_poly.pdbx_strand_id
1 'polypeptide(L)' 'ISIVVVGVFVCVTAGIAWSILKSAVGIRVGEEEEISGLDTSELGMEAYPEFSKG' A
#
# COMPACT_ATOMS: atom_id res chain seq x y z
N ILE A 1 29.08 -11.17 4.84
CA ILE A 1 28.10 -12.26 5.10
C ILE A 1 26.90 -11.74 5.89
N SER A 2 27.09 -11.03 7.01
CA SER A 2 25.97 -10.56 7.86
C SER A 2 24.92 -9.72 7.13
N ILE A 3 25.32 -8.81 6.23
CA ILE A 3 24.39 -8.03 5.40
C ILE A 3 23.50 -8.94 4.55
N VAL A 4 24.08 -9.99 3.97
CA VAL A 4 23.35 -10.96 3.14
C VAL A 4 22.36 -11.75 3.99
N VAL A 5 22.77 -12.19 5.19
CA VAL A 5 21.90 -12.92 6.13
C VAL A 5 20.71 -12.06 6.53
N VAL A 6 20.95 -10.80 6.93
CA VAL A 6 19.89 -9.87 7.31
C VAL A 6 18.97 -9.56 6.13
N GLY A 7 19.53 -9.30 4.94
CA GLY A 7 18.76 -9.01 3.74
C GLY A 7 17.83 -10.17 3.37
N VAL A 8 18.35 -11.41 3.36
CA VAL A 8 17.54 -12.60 3.07
C VAL A 8 16.46 -12.78 4.13
N PHE A 9 16.80 -12.67 5.42
CA PHE A 9 15.83 -12.82 6.49
C PHE A 9 14.69 -11.81 6.39
N VAL A 10 15.01 -10.52 6.23
CA VAL A 10 14.00 -9.45 6.15
C VAL A 10 13.12 -9.63 4.90
N CYS A 11 13.71 -9.89 3.72
CA CYS A 11 12.94 -10.07 2.49
C CYS A 11 11.99 -11.27 2.57
N VAL A 12 12.46 -12.41 3.11
CA VAL A 12 11.63 -13.62 3.23
C VAL A 12 10.53 -13.43 4.27
N THR A 13 10.87 -12.94 5.47
CA THR A 13 9.88 -12.75 6.54
C THR A 13 8.85 -11.69 6.20
N ALA A 14 9.26 -10.55 5.63
CA ALA A 14 8.34 -9.54 5.13
C ALA A 14 7.49 -10.10 3.99
N GLY A 15 8.10 -10.81 3.03
CA GLY A 15 7.38 -11.43 1.92
C GLY A 15 6.28 -12.38 2.40
N ILE A 16 6.56 -13.22 3.39
CA ILE A 16 5.56 -14.11 4.00
C ILE A 16 4.48 -13.29 4.72
N ALA A 17 4.86 -12.34 5.58
CA ALA A 17 3.92 -11.54 6.35
C ALA A 17 2.95 -10.76 5.46
N TRP A 18 3.47 -10.05 4.45
CA TRP A 18 2.66 -9.30 3.49
C TRP A 18 1.79 -10.22 2.62
N SER A 19 2.28 -11.41 2.25
CA SER A 19 1.48 -12.37 1.48
C SER A 19 0.28 -12.90 2.27
N ILE A 20 0.47 -13.18 3.57
CA ILE A 20 -0.61 -13.59 4.47
C ILE A 20 -1.63 -12.46 4.64
N LEU A 21 -1.18 -11.23 4.89
CA LEU A 21 -2.09 -10.09 5.03
C LEU A 21 -2.88 -9.84 3.74
N LYS A 22 -2.21 -9.93 2.58
CA LYS A 22 -2.84 -9.78 1.27
C LYS A 22 -3.96 -10.81 1.06
N SER A 23 -3.76 -12.08 1.45
CA SER A 23 -4.77 -13.12 1.25
C SER A 23 -5.88 -13.12 2.30
N ALA A 24 -5.57 -12.71 3.53
CA ALA A 24 -6.54 -12.73 4.64
C ALA A 24 -7.51 -11.54 4.61
N VAL A 25 -7.00 -10.32 4.43
CA VAL A 25 -7.79 -9.08 4.55
C VAL A 25 -7.73 -8.19 3.31
N GLY A 26 -6.74 -8.40 2.43
CA GLY A 26 -6.41 -7.43 1.39
C GLY A 26 -5.69 -6.21 2.00
N ILE A 27 -4.67 -5.71 1.31
CA ILE A 27 -3.82 -4.61 1.80
C ILE A 27 -3.64 -3.47 0.80
N ARG A 28 -4.29 -3.56 -0.37
CA ARG A 28 -4.24 -2.56 -1.43
C ARG A 28 -5.62 -2.45 -2.05
N VAL A 29 -6.04 -1.21 -2.30
CA VAL A 29 -7.30 -0.86 -2.98
C VAL A 29 -7.27 -1.28 -4.46
N GLY A 30 -8.41 -1.18 -5.14
CA GLY A 30 -8.49 -1.41 -6.59
C GLY A 30 -7.70 -0.36 -7.38
N GLU A 31 -7.34 -0.68 -8.63
CA GLU A 31 -6.58 0.24 -9.50
C GLU A 31 -7.31 1.58 -9.73
N GLU A 32 -8.62 1.55 -9.90
CA GLU A 32 -9.44 2.77 -10.08
C GLU A 32 -9.44 3.65 -8.81
N GLU A 33 -9.58 3.04 -7.64
CA GLU A 33 -9.53 3.74 -6.34
C GLU A 33 -8.13 4.28 -6.05
N GLU A 34 -7.09 3.56 -6.47
CA GLU A 34 -5.70 4.00 -6.36
C GLU A 34 -5.42 5.24 -7.24
N ILE A 35 -5.98 5.28 -8.45
CA ILE A 35 -5.82 6.40 -9.39
C ILE A 35 -6.62 7.63 -8.93
N SER A 36 -7.86 7.42 -8.44
CA SER A 36 -8.75 8.50 -8.00
C SER A 36 -8.39 9.08 -6.61
N GLY A 37 -7.61 8.33 -5.83
CA GLY A 37 -7.16 8.70 -4.49
C GLY A 37 -8.14 8.25 -3.40
N LEU A 38 -7.57 7.76 -2.29
CA LEU A 38 -8.36 7.17 -1.19
C LEU A 38 -9.24 8.19 -0.47
N ASP A 39 -8.84 9.46 -0.42
CA ASP A 39 -9.70 10.50 0.17
C ASP A 39 -11.00 10.66 -0.65
N THR A 40 -10.90 10.57 -1.97
CA THR A 40 -12.07 10.63 -2.87
C THR A 40 -12.92 9.37 -2.75
N SER A 41 -12.31 8.18 -2.72
CA SER A 41 -13.05 6.91 -2.73
C SER A 41 -13.61 6.50 -1.35
N GLU A 42 -12.93 6.84 -0.25
CA GLU A 42 -13.35 6.45 1.10
C GLU A 42 -14.05 7.59 1.86
N LEU A 43 -13.61 8.85 1.68
CA LEU A 43 -14.10 10.00 2.43
C LEU A 43 -15.01 10.92 1.60
N GLY A 44 -15.07 10.72 0.28
CA GLY A 44 -15.90 11.53 -0.63
C GLY A 44 -15.43 12.98 -0.74
N MET A 45 -14.17 13.26 -0.40
CA MET A 45 -13.59 14.60 -0.41
C MET A 45 -12.16 14.56 -0.93
N GLU A 46 -11.74 15.60 -1.63
CA GLU A 46 -10.32 15.77 -1.93
C GLU A 46 -9.63 16.35 -0.68
N ALA A 47 -8.45 15.82 -0.31
CA ALA A 47 -7.70 16.30 0.85
C ALA A 47 -7.34 17.80 0.77
N TYR A 48 -7.15 18.32 -0.45
CA TYR A 48 -6.87 19.74 -0.69
C TYR A 48 -7.57 20.24 -1.96
N PRO A 49 -8.88 20.57 -1.89
CA PRO A 49 -9.67 20.99 -3.04
C PRO A 49 -9.11 22.23 -3.75
N GLU A 50 -8.37 23.07 -3.03
CA GLU A 50 -7.71 24.28 -3.51
C GLU A 50 -6.53 24.01 -4.47
N PHE A 51 -5.99 22.79 -4.49
CA PHE A 51 -4.89 22.39 -5.39
C PHE A 51 -5.35 21.50 -6.55
N SER A 52 -6.65 21.19 -6.65
CA SER A 52 -7.21 20.27 -7.66
C SER A 52 -7.36 20.88 -9.07
N LYS A 53 -7.16 22.20 -9.22
CA LYS A 53 -7.17 22.88 -10.52
C LYS A 53 -5.92 23.74 -10.76
N GLY A 54 -4.93 23.11 -11.38
CA GLY A 54 -3.96 23.74 -12.28
C GLY A 54 -4.18 23.19 -13.69
#